data_AF-A0A9N9SZN7-F1
#
_entry.id   AF-A0A9N9SZN7-F1
#
_cell.length_a   1.000
_cell.length_b   1.000
_cell.length_c   1.000
_cell.angle_alpha   90.00
_cell.angle_beta   90.00
_cell.angle_gamma   90.00
#
_symmetry.space_group_name_H-M   'P 1'
#
loop_
_entity.id
_entity.type
_entity.pdbx_description
1 polymer ?
#
loop_
_entity_poly.entity_id
_entity_poly.type
_entity_poly.pdbx_seq_one_letter_code
_entity_poly.pdbx_strand_id
1 'polypeptide(L)'
;MLQSLEEYIVEMENRSAIDQSHAGAVNEDIWTQLQQKENDLVLAAELGKALLEKSEELKRQKDAMEEEYSKKLESLEQDRHILRRKLHSKESELDARIIELQNDVTELTSKLQAKDNLLKQWERDKSGLMAELTAQNTRLTSQLKDAAHKEQHLAREIDEYKERLSLGKSSLQEHMNSVSGLRDELEIASEKNQELERRLQVAASDRDSIALALEEASDRILMLERHAREQDMRYQQSLKEYSLPQEKLSIEERLSAGEERSLLSEMDISEPTLSQECMSVYRQLRSLVLQLKSHSDDDSGLHSDCSTTSMEDSSRFAPGMLTEVAQELVGLVLDTDVVRILERLEQARREIQERDEELARRSERLMELNTKASVCEVELASALEQRDRAMHDASDSSLAQDEVVAKAREDRDIAVQRRIKVEVELAKTRVELMQANSQLLETVQQKVELSQQLEQWQMDMHELLDEQLKNKLSNQEIKMKMPSEPVAPPRRRLLLRFFNR
;
A
#
# COMPACT_ATOMS: atom_id res chain seq x y z
N MET A 1 -104.11 -38.66 41.43
CA MET A 1 -103.67 -38.43 42.83
C MET A 1 -104.47 -37.32 43.49
N LEU A 2 -104.39 -36.04 43.08
CA LEU A 2 -105.25 -35.00 43.66
C LEU A 2 -106.75 -35.23 43.34
N GLN A 3 -107.13 -35.29 42.06
CA GLN A 3 -108.53 -35.55 41.64
C GLN A 3 -109.13 -36.81 42.27
N SER A 4 -108.35 -37.90 42.35
CA SER A 4 -108.75 -39.17 42.98
C SER A 4 -108.87 -39.11 44.51
N LEU A 5 -108.36 -38.05 45.17
CA LEU A 5 -108.63 -37.77 46.59
C LEU A 5 -109.88 -36.90 46.75
N GLU A 6 -110.12 -35.96 45.83
CA GLU A 6 -111.33 -35.13 45.82
C GLU A 6 -112.59 -35.99 45.60
N GLU A 7 -112.57 -36.93 44.65
CA GLU A 7 -113.67 -37.89 44.44
C GLU A 7 -113.95 -38.75 45.68
N TYR A 8 -112.91 -39.25 46.35
CA TYR A 8 -113.04 -40.08 47.55
C TYR A 8 -113.56 -39.31 48.77
N ILE A 9 -113.20 -38.03 48.91
CA ILE A 9 -113.75 -37.14 49.96
C ILE A 9 -115.25 -36.91 49.72
N VAL A 10 -115.66 -36.69 48.46
CA VAL A 10 -117.09 -36.54 48.10
C VAL A 10 -117.87 -37.83 48.36
N GLU A 11 -117.32 -39.02 48.09
CA GLU A 11 -117.98 -40.29 48.49
C GLU A 11 -118.11 -40.43 50.01
N MET A 12 -117.08 -40.03 50.78
CA MET A 12 -117.10 -40.07 52.25
C MET A 12 -118.15 -39.11 52.85
N GLU A 13 -118.23 -37.88 52.36
CA GLU A 13 -119.26 -36.91 52.80
C GLU A 13 -120.68 -37.42 52.49
N ASN A 14 -120.91 -37.95 51.27
CA ASN A 14 -122.21 -38.51 50.89
C ASN A 14 -122.62 -39.72 51.74
N ARG A 15 -121.68 -40.57 52.17
CA ARG A 15 -121.99 -41.67 53.12
C ARG A 15 -122.40 -41.12 54.49
N SER A 16 -121.69 -40.11 55.01
CA SER A 16 -122.01 -39.49 56.31
C SER A 16 -123.41 -38.85 56.38
N ALA A 17 -123.95 -38.41 55.25
CA ALA A 17 -125.28 -37.81 55.16
C ALA A 17 -126.42 -38.84 55.31
N ILE A 18 -126.15 -40.12 55.04
CA ILE A 18 -127.16 -41.20 55.09
C ILE A 18 -127.37 -41.69 56.53
N ASP A 19 -126.29 -41.83 57.31
CA ASP A 19 -126.31 -42.34 58.70
C ASP A 19 -127.24 -41.55 59.65
N GLN A 20 -127.47 -40.25 59.41
CA GLN A 20 -128.32 -39.42 60.27
C GLN A 20 -129.82 -39.79 60.22
N SER A 21 -130.24 -40.68 59.31
CA SER A 21 -131.65 -40.99 59.06
C SER A 21 -132.14 -42.35 59.60
N HIS A 22 -131.27 -43.21 60.15
CA HIS A 22 -131.58 -44.61 60.49
C HIS A 22 -131.23 -45.03 61.93
N ALA A 23 -131.77 -44.32 62.92
CA ALA A 23 -131.57 -44.60 64.35
C ALA A 23 -132.34 -45.85 64.89
N GLY A 24 -132.39 -46.96 64.15
CA GLY A 24 -133.30 -48.09 64.43
C GLY A 24 -132.76 -49.52 64.32
N ALA A 25 -131.63 -49.78 63.66
CA ALA A 25 -131.16 -51.13 63.31
C ALA A 25 -129.80 -51.51 63.93
N VAL A 26 -129.62 -51.18 65.21
CA VAL A 26 -128.33 -51.06 65.93
C VAL A 26 -127.66 -52.41 66.28
N ASN A 27 -127.55 -53.36 65.35
CA ASN A 27 -126.75 -54.59 65.53
C ASN A 27 -126.26 -55.28 64.24
N GLU A 28 -127.06 -55.39 63.17
CA GLU A 28 -126.57 -55.97 61.89
C GLU A 28 -125.72 -54.97 61.09
N ASP A 29 -126.10 -53.68 61.10
CA ASP A 29 -125.28 -52.62 60.50
C ASP A 29 -123.92 -52.49 61.18
N ILE A 30 -123.82 -52.73 62.49
CA ILE A 30 -122.55 -52.61 63.24
C ILE A 30 -121.50 -53.61 62.74
N TRP A 31 -121.89 -54.86 62.44
CA TRP A 31 -120.94 -55.86 61.92
C TRP A 31 -120.48 -55.56 60.50
N THR A 32 -121.37 -55.07 59.64
CA THR A 32 -120.99 -54.71 58.26
C THR A 32 -120.16 -53.42 58.22
N GLN A 33 -120.47 -52.44 59.08
CA GLN A 33 -119.63 -51.25 59.30
C GLN A 33 -118.26 -51.62 59.87
N LEU A 34 -118.18 -52.53 60.84
CA LEU A 34 -116.90 -53.01 61.40
C LEU A 34 -116.05 -53.69 60.32
N GLN A 35 -116.62 -54.61 59.54
CA GLN A 35 -115.90 -55.27 58.45
C GLN A 35 -115.47 -54.28 57.35
N GLN A 36 -116.29 -53.26 57.05
CA GLN A 36 -115.87 -52.16 56.18
C GLN A 36 -114.69 -51.38 56.78
N LYS A 37 -114.69 -51.09 58.08
CA LYS A 37 -113.57 -50.40 58.75
C LYS A 37 -112.31 -51.27 58.84
N GLU A 38 -112.42 -52.58 58.99
CA GLU A 38 -111.29 -53.51 58.87
C GLU A 38 -110.70 -53.50 57.45
N ASN A 39 -111.54 -53.53 56.41
CA ASN A 39 -111.10 -53.39 55.02
C ASN A 39 -110.47 -52.00 54.75
N ASP A 40 -111.07 -50.91 55.24
CA ASP A 40 -110.52 -49.54 55.14
C ASP A 40 -109.15 -49.45 55.81
N LEU A 41 -108.96 -50.10 56.97
CA LEU A 41 -107.69 -50.15 57.70
C LEU A 41 -106.63 -50.97 56.96
N VAL A 42 -107.00 -52.10 56.34
CA VAL A 42 -106.10 -52.88 55.49
C VAL A 42 -105.69 -52.07 54.26
N LEU A 43 -106.64 -51.44 53.56
CA LEU A 43 -106.38 -50.55 52.43
C LEU A 43 -105.49 -49.36 52.81
N ALA A 44 -105.72 -48.74 53.98
CA ALA A 44 -104.88 -47.67 54.50
C ALA A 44 -103.46 -48.16 54.85
N ALA A 45 -103.32 -49.39 55.36
CA ALA A 45 -102.01 -50.01 55.61
C ALA A 45 -101.28 -50.38 54.31
N GLU A 46 -101.98 -50.88 53.28
CA GLU A 46 -101.42 -51.16 51.96
C GLU A 46 -101.01 -49.88 51.21
N LEU A 47 -101.84 -48.83 51.26
CA LEU A 47 -101.49 -47.50 50.75
C LEU A 47 -100.31 -46.89 51.53
N GLY A 48 -100.29 -47.03 52.86
CA GLY A 48 -99.16 -46.64 53.70
C GLY A 48 -97.87 -47.37 53.34
N LYS A 49 -97.95 -48.69 53.10
CA LYS A 49 -96.83 -49.52 52.63
C LYS A 49 -96.36 -49.09 51.23
N ALA A 50 -97.27 -48.86 50.28
CA ALA A 50 -96.94 -48.40 48.93
C ALA A 50 -96.36 -46.97 48.91
N LEU A 51 -96.75 -46.11 49.86
CA LEU A 51 -96.13 -44.80 50.07
C LEU A 51 -94.74 -44.92 50.71
N LEU A 52 -94.56 -45.81 51.69
CA LEU A 52 -93.26 -46.11 52.29
C LEU A 52 -92.28 -46.67 51.23
N GLU A 53 -92.69 -47.67 50.46
CA GLU A 53 -91.90 -48.25 49.35
C GLU A 53 -91.50 -47.18 48.32
N LYS A 54 -92.42 -46.29 47.93
CA LYS A 54 -92.10 -45.14 47.07
C LYS A 54 -91.16 -44.14 47.73
N SER A 55 -91.28 -43.90 49.04
CA SER A 55 -90.39 -42.99 49.76
C SER A 55 -88.97 -43.56 49.93
N GLU A 56 -88.85 -44.89 50.12
CA GLU A 56 -87.56 -45.57 50.11
C GLU A 56 -86.95 -45.58 48.72
N GLU A 57 -87.74 -45.78 47.66
CA GLU A 57 -87.25 -45.77 46.28
C GLU A 57 -86.78 -44.37 45.87
N LEU A 58 -87.56 -43.33 46.18
CA LEU A 58 -87.11 -41.94 46.02
C LEU A 58 -85.84 -41.64 46.84
N LYS A 59 -85.69 -42.25 48.02
CA LYS A 59 -84.46 -42.15 48.81
C LYS A 59 -83.29 -42.87 48.13
N ARG A 60 -83.46 -44.12 47.66
CA ARG A 60 -82.43 -44.86 46.90
C ARG A 60 -81.96 -44.09 45.68
N GLN A 61 -82.91 -43.49 44.94
CA GLN A 61 -82.60 -42.63 43.79
C GLN A 61 -81.85 -41.35 44.21
N LYS A 62 -82.26 -40.69 45.30
CA LYS A 62 -81.53 -39.53 45.86
C LYS A 62 -80.11 -39.91 46.27
N ASP A 63 -79.95 -40.96 47.07
CA ASP A 63 -78.66 -41.41 47.60
C ASP A 63 -77.72 -41.82 46.44
N ALA A 64 -78.23 -42.48 45.40
CA ALA A 64 -77.47 -42.80 44.17
C ALA A 64 -77.08 -41.55 43.36
N MET A 65 -77.96 -40.54 43.27
CA MET A 65 -77.61 -39.26 42.63
C MET A 65 -76.56 -38.49 43.45
N GLU A 66 -76.61 -38.52 44.78
CA GLU A 66 -75.57 -37.93 45.64
C GLU A 66 -74.23 -38.65 45.48
N GLU A 67 -74.23 -39.98 45.35
CA GLU A 67 -73.04 -40.76 44.96
C GLU A 67 -72.50 -40.40 43.56
N GLU A 68 -73.38 -40.13 42.58
CA GLU A 68 -72.93 -39.66 41.27
C GLU A 68 -72.33 -38.25 41.35
N TYR A 69 -72.92 -37.35 42.14
CA TYR A 69 -72.39 -35.99 42.31
C TYR A 69 -71.09 -35.95 43.10
N SER A 70 -70.88 -36.82 44.10
CA SER A 70 -69.59 -36.92 44.80
C SER A 70 -68.48 -37.42 43.86
N LYS A 71 -68.72 -38.49 43.09
CA LYS A 71 -67.77 -39.01 42.08
C LYS A 71 -67.42 -37.96 41.02
N LYS A 72 -68.40 -37.16 40.57
CA LYS A 72 -68.18 -36.03 39.65
C LYS A 72 -67.41 -34.88 40.30
N LEU A 73 -67.65 -34.59 41.58
CA LEU A 73 -66.89 -33.58 42.32
C LEU A 73 -65.42 -34.02 42.49
N GLU A 74 -65.17 -35.27 42.90
CA GLU A 74 -63.84 -35.85 43.04
C GLU A 74 -63.04 -35.78 41.74
N SER A 75 -63.64 -36.11 40.59
CA SER A 75 -62.95 -36.01 39.29
C SER A 75 -62.61 -34.57 38.93
N LEU A 76 -63.52 -33.62 39.15
CA LEU A 76 -63.27 -32.19 38.94
C LEU A 76 -62.19 -31.63 39.88
N GLU A 77 -62.11 -32.11 41.13
CA GLU A 77 -61.03 -31.75 42.04
C GLU A 77 -59.68 -32.33 41.58
N GLN A 78 -59.64 -33.60 41.17
CA GLN A 78 -58.44 -34.24 40.60
C GLN A 78 -57.95 -33.48 39.36
N ASP A 79 -58.84 -33.17 38.41
CA ASP A 79 -58.51 -32.36 37.22
C ASP A 79 -58.03 -30.96 37.61
N ARG A 80 -58.67 -30.28 38.56
CA ARG A 80 -58.20 -28.99 39.10
C ARG A 80 -56.78 -29.09 39.67
N HIS A 81 -56.45 -30.16 40.39
CA HIS A 81 -55.11 -30.36 40.95
C HIS A 81 -54.08 -30.72 39.86
N ILE A 82 -54.45 -31.49 38.84
CA ILE A 82 -53.62 -31.80 37.67
C ILE A 82 -53.36 -30.54 36.84
N LEU A 83 -54.39 -29.73 36.57
CA LEU A 83 -54.28 -28.48 35.81
C LEU A 83 -53.41 -27.45 36.54
N ARG A 84 -53.55 -27.29 37.86
CA ARG A 84 -52.66 -26.44 38.66
C ARG A 84 -51.20 -26.88 38.59
N ARG A 85 -50.91 -28.19 38.65
CA ARG A 85 -49.55 -28.73 38.48
C ARG A 85 -49.00 -28.49 37.06
N LYS A 86 -49.83 -28.68 36.03
CA LYS A 86 -49.46 -28.41 34.62
C LYS A 86 -49.16 -26.93 34.39
N LEU A 87 -50.00 -26.03 34.95
CA LEU A 87 -49.78 -24.59 34.91
C LEU A 87 -48.45 -24.22 35.57
N HIS A 88 -48.21 -24.69 36.81
CA HIS A 88 -46.97 -24.40 37.53
C HIS A 88 -45.71 -24.95 36.87
N SER A 89 -45.82 -26.09 36.16
CA SER A 89 -44.73 -26.58 35.30
C SER A 89 -44.44 -25.62 34.15
N LYS A 90 -45.47 -25.05 33.51
CA LYS A 90 -45.31 -24.09 32.40
C LYS A 90 -44.88 -22.71 32.86
N GLU A 91 -45.30 -22.26 34.04
CA GLU A 91 -44.75 -21.08 34.71
C GLU A 91 -43.23 -21.25 34.93
N SER A 92 -42.82 -22.36 35.57
CA SER A 92 -41.41 -22.67 35.81
C SER A 92 -40.57 -22.81 34.52
N GLU A 93 -41.11 -23.41 33.46
CA GLU A 93 -40.46 -23.49 32.14
C GLU A 93 -40.29 -22.11 31.48
N LEU A 94 -41.29 -21.23 31.62
CA LEU A 94 -41.24 -19.87 31.07
C LEU A 94 -40.29 -18.97 31.89
N ASP A 95 -40.29 -19.07 33.21
CA ASP A 95 -39.37 -18.34 34.09
C ASP A 95 -37.91 -18.73 33.81
N ALA A 96 -37.63 -20.03 33.63
CA ALA A 96 -36.32 -20.51 33.20
C ALA A 96 -35.92 -19.91 31.83
N ARG A 97 -36.84 -19.91 30.85
CA ARG A 97 -36.57 -19.33 29.52
C ARG A 97 -36.40 -17.81 29.54
N ILE A 98 -37.07 -17.11 30.46
CA ILE A 98 -36.89 -15.68 30.71
C ILE A 98 -35.48 -15.41 31.26
N ILE A 99 -35.00 -16.22 32.21
CA ILE A 99 -33.65 -16.11 32.78
C ILE A 99 -32.58 -16.39 31.71
N GLU A 100 -32.76 -17.42 30.86
CA GLU A 100 -31.89 -17.67 29.70
C GLU A 100 -31.78 -16.44 28.80
N LEU A 101 -32.92 -15.87 28.38
CA LEU A 101 -32.95 -14.70 27.49
C LEU A 101 -32.40 -13.43 28.16
N GLN A 102 -32.54 -13.27 29.48
CA GLN A 102 -31.89 -12.19 30.24
C GLN A 102 -30.37 -12.34 30.27
N ASN A 103 -29.87 -13.57 30.45
CA ASN A 103 -28.45 -13.86 30.38
C ASN A 103 -27.91 -13.58 28.96
N ASP A 104 -28.58 -14.06 27.90
CA ASP A 104 -28.23 -13.79 26.50
C ASP A 104 -28.13 -12.27 26.23
N VAL A 105 -29.13 -11.49 26.67
CA VAL A 105 -29.16 -10.03 26.50
C VAL A 105 -28.02 -9.34 27.26
N THR A 106 -27.71 -9.75 28.49
CA THR A 106 -26.59 -9.15 29.25
C THR A 106 -25.23 -9.51 28.66
N GLU A 107 -25.04 -10.74 28.19
CA GLU A 107 -23.81 -11.18 27.54
C GLU A 107 -23.59 -10.46 26.20
N LEU A 108 -24.63 -10.34 25.36
CA LEU A 108 -24.59 -9.57 24.12
C LEU A 108 -24.32 -8.08 24.37
N THR A 109 -24.92 -7.51 25.42
CA THR A 109 -24.66 -6.10 25.83
C THR A 109 -23.21 -5.91 26.27
N SER A 110 -22.65 -6.86 27.03
CA SER A 110 -21.24 -6.84 27.45
C SER A 110 -20.29 -6.96 26.25
N LYS A 111 -20.57 -7.91 25.33
CA LYS A 111 -19.83 -8.10 24.08
C LYS A 111 -19.86 -6.83 23.20
N LEU A 112 -21.00 -6.17 23.10
CA LEU A 112 -21.15 -4.90 22.37
C LEU A 112 -20.32 -3.79 23.02
N GLN A 113 -20.42 -3.59 24.34
CA GLN A 113 -19.62 -2.58 25.06
C GLN A 113 -18.11 -2.83 24.93
N ALA A 114 -17.67 -4.10 24.94
CA ALA A 114 -16.27 -4.45 24.71
C ALA A 114 -15.81 -4.09 23.27
N LYS A 115 -16.64 -4.36 22.25
CA LYS A 115 -16.36 -3.98 20.86
C LYS A 115 -16.35 -2.45 20.66
N ASP A 116 -17.30 -1.74 21.25
CA ASP A 116 -17.35 -0.27 21.27
C ASP A 116 -16.08 0.33 21.88
N ASN A 117 -15.57 -0.24 22.97
CA ASN A 117 -14.37 0.24 23.64
C ASN A 117 -13.11 -0.02 22.80
N LEU A 118 -13.01 -1.20 22.16
CA LEU A 118 -11.93 -1.53 21.22
C LEU A 118 -11.95 -0.62 19.98
N LEU A 119 -13.14 -0.32 19.42
CA LEU A 119 -13.28 0.64 18.32
C LEU A 119 -12.81 2.03 18.73
N LYS A 120 -13.26 2.53 19.90
CA LYS A 120 -12.83 3.83 20.43
C LYS A 120 -11.34 3.87 20.78
N GLN A 121 -10.70 2.73 21.07
CA GLN A 121 -9.23 2.65 21.21
C GLN A 121 -8.57 2.79 19.84
N TRP A 122 -8.94 1.94 18.88
CA TRP A 122 -8.41 1.97 17.52
C TRP A 122 -8.61 3.32 16.81
N GLU A 123 -9.74 4.00 17.03
CA GLU A 123 -9.97 5.36 16.53
C GLU A 123 -9.00 6.39 17.12
N ARG A 124 -8.67 6.29 18.42
CA ARG A 124 -7.66 7.14 19.07
C ARG A 124 -6.27 6.85 18.52
N ASP A 125 -5.89 5.57 18.45
CA ASP A 125 -4.57 5.14 17.98
C ASP A 125 -4.36 5.59 16.52
N LYS A 126 -5.37 5.37 15.67
CA LYS A 126 -5.41 5.89 14.29
C LYS A 126 -5.33 7.43 14.25
N SER A 127 -6.03 8.14 15.13
CA SER A 127 -5.94 9.61 15.19
C SER A 127 -4.55 10.11 15.62
N GLY A 128 -3.88 9.39 16.52
CA GLY A 128 -2.50 9.63 16.92
C GLY A 128 -1.54 9.45 15.75
N LEU A 129 -1.58 8.29 15.08
CA LEU A 129 -0.76 8.00 13.90
C LEU A 129 -0.99 9.02 12.76
N MET A 130 -2.23 9.45 12.52
CA MET A 130 -2.54 10.51 11.55
C MET A 130 -1.96 11.88 11.98
N ALA A 131 -2.00 12.22 13.27
CA ALA A 131 -1.42 13.45 13.80
C ALA A 131 0.11 13.44 13.72
N GLU A 132 0.76 12.33 14.08
CA GLU A 132 2.21 12.14 13.96
C GLU A 132 2.68 12.21 12.50
N LEU A 133 2.02 11.50 11.58
CA LEU A 133 2.34 11.56 10.16
C LEU A 133 2.13 12.98 9.59
N THR A 134 1.11 13.70 10.06
CA THR A 134 0.89 15.11 9.69
C THR A 134 1.98 16.02 10.24
N ALA A 135 2.43 15.81 11.48
CA ALA A 135 3.53 16.57 12.09
C ALA A 135 4.89 16.29 11.42
N GLN A 136 5.14 15.05 11.01
CA GLN A 136 6.31 14.69 10.20
C GLN A 136 6.26 15.37 8.83
N ASN A 137 5.12 15.30 8.13
CA ASN A 137 4.95 15.95 6.83
C ASN A 137 5.09 17.48 6.88
N THR A 138 4.56 18.15 7.91
CA THR A 138 4.76 19.61 8.07
C THR A 138 6.21 19.96 8.41
N ARG A 139 6.89 19.15 9.24
CA ARG A 139 8.33 19.31 9.53
C ARG A 139 9.19 19.15 8.28
N LEU A 140 8.98 18.09 7.49
CA LEU A 140 9.68 17.85 6.22
C LEU A 140 9.39 18.97 5.22
N THR A 141 8.15 19.43 5.13
CA THR A 141 7.75 20.58 4.29
C THR A 141 8.47 21.88 4.71
N SER A 142 8.68 22.11 6.01
CA SER A 142 9.49 23.23 6.47
C SER A 142 10.95 23.09 6.05
N GLN A 143 11.56 21.91 6.30
CA GLN A 143 12.95 21.65 5.93
C GLN A 143 13.22 21.78 4.42
N LEU A 144 12.26 21.38 3.58
CA LEU A 144 12.32 21.58 2.12
C LEU A 144 12.23 23.07 1.74
N LYS A 145 11.41 23.87 2.42
CA LYS A 145 11.38 25.33 2.22
C LYS A 145 12.67 26.00 2.67
N ASP A 146 13.22 25.59 3.82
CA ASP A 146 14.48 26.09 4.36
C ASP A 146 15.67 25.74 3.45
N ALA A 147 15.64 24.55 2.82
CA ALA A 147 16.60 24.15 1.81
C ALA A 147 16.46 24.98 0.52
N ALA A 148 15.23 25.12 -0.01
CA ALA A 148 14.96 25.92 -1.21
C ALA A 148 15.33 27.41 -1.02
N HIS A 149 15.12 27.99 0.17
CA HIS A 149 15.57 29.35 0.47
C HIS A 149 17.10 29.49 0.51
N LYS A 150 17.84 28.47 0.97
CA LYS A 150 19.31 28.43 0.92
C LYS A 150 19.83 28.26 -0.50
N GLU A 151 19.21 27.38 -1.29
CA GLU A 151 19.51 27.21 -2.71
C GLU A 151 19.28 28.52 -3.47
N GLN A 152 18.16 29.21 -3.23
CA GLN A 152 17.89 30.52 -3.80
C GLN A 152 18.87 31.61 -3.32
N HIS A 153 19.45 31.48 -2.12
CA HIS A 153 20.51 32.38 -1.65
C HIS A 153 21.82 32.17 -2.40
N LEU A 154 22.26 30.91 -2.49
CA LEU A 154 23.47 30.51 -3.21
C LEU A 154 23.36 30.81 -4.72
N ALA A 155 22.17 30.66 -5.31
CA ALA A 155 21.92 31.05 -6.70
C ALA A 155 22.15 32.55 -6.92
N ARG A 156 21.64 33.42 -6.02
CA ARG A 156 21.89 34.87 -6.08
C ARG A 156 23.37 35.21 -5.91
N GLU A 157 24.06 34.59 -4.95
CA GLU A 157 25.51 34.76 -4.79
C GLU A 157 26.28 34.35 -6.06
N ILE A 158 25.94 33.21 -6.65
CA ILE A 158 26.53 32.73 -7.90
C ILE A 158 26.30 33.72 -9.05
N ASP A 159 25.11 34.32 -9.15
CA ASP A 159 24.81 35.33 -10.16
C ASP A 159 25.57 36.64 -9.90
N GLU A 160 25.68 37.11 -8.65
CA GLU A 160 26.57 38.23 -8.29
C GLU A 160 28.03 37.95 -8.66
N TYR A 161 28.54 36.74 -8.44
CA TYR A 161 29.89 36.36 -8.86
C TYR A 161 30.04 36.32 -10.39
N LYS A 162 29.01 35.88 -11.14
CA LYS A 162 28.99 35.96 -12.62
C LYS A 162 29.03 37.42 -13.09
N GLU A 163 28.26 38.32 -12.47
CA GLU A 163 28.25 39.74 -12.81
C GLU A 163 29.61 40.39 -12.55
N ARG A 164 30.21 40.14 -11.37
CA ARG A 164 31.57 40.62 -11.04
C ARG A 164 32.62 40.09 -12.04
N LEU A 165 32.53 38.83 -12.44
CA LEU A 165 33.40 38.25 -13.48
C LEU A 165 33.11 38.81 -14.89
N SER A 166 31.87 39.19 -15.19
CA SER A 166 31.50 39.84 -16.45
C SER A 166 32.08 41.26 -16.53
N LEU A 167 31.97 42.03 -15.45
CA LEU A 167 32.59 43.36 -15.32
C LEU A 167 34.12 43.30 -15.39
N GLY A 168 34.74 42.28 -14.79
CA GLY A 168 36.18 42.02 -14.92
C GLY A 168 36.60 41.63 -16.35
N LYS A 169 35.73 40.98 -17.11
CA LYS A 169 35.97 40.69 -18.54
C LYS A 169 35.80 41.94 -19.41
N SER A 170 34.80 42.79 -19.15
CA SER A 170 34.63 44.02 -19.93
C SER A 170 35.76 45.02 -19.68
N SER A 171 36.20 45.22 -18.44
CA SER A 171 37.35 46.09 -18.15
C SER A 171 38.66 45.52 -18.73
N LEU A 172 38.88 44.21 -18.68
CA LEU A 172 40.03 43.58 -19.35
C LEU A 172 39.97 43.77 -20.88
N GLN A 173 38.78 43.70 -21.48
CA GLN A 173 38.59 43.98 -22.91
C GLN A 173 38.82 45.45 -23.26
N GLU A 174 38.37 46.39 -22.42
CA GLU A 174 38.65 47.83 -22.56
C GLU A 174 40.16 48.13 -22.48
N HIS A 175 40.86 47.51 -21.52
CA HIS A 175 42.32 47.59 -21.42
C HIS A 175 43.02 46.94 -22.63
N MET A 176 42.54 45.79 -23.12
CA MET A 176 43.11 45.14 -24.30
C MET A 176 42.91 45.96 -25.58
N ASN A 177 41.74 46.57 -25.75
CA ASN A 177 41.45 47.52 -26.83
C ASN A 177 42.39 48.75 -26.75
N SER A 178 42.60 49.27 -25.54
CA SER A 178 43.50 50.41 -25.29
C SER A 178 44.96 50.07 -25.60
N VAL A 179 45.41 48.86 -25.24
CA VAL A 179 46.75 48.35 -25.59
C VAL A 179 46.88 48.08 -27.09
N SER A 180 45.81 47.72 -27.80
CA SER A 180 45.81 47.66 -29.26
C SER A 180 46.02 49.06 -29.85
N GLY A 181 45.21 50.05 -29.47
CA GLY A 181 45.36 51.42 -29.98
C GLY A 181 46.75 52.01 -29.75
N LEU A 182 47.35 51.76 -28.57
CA LEU A 182 48.74 52.17 -28.29
C LEU A 182 49.80 51.40 -29.11
N ARG A 183 49.52 50.16 -29.54
CA ARG A 183 50.38 49.44 -30.50
C ARG A 183 50.23 50.00 -31.90
N ASP A 184 49.01 50.28 -32.34
CA ASP A 184 48.72 50.87 -33.65
C ASP A 184 49.36 52.28 -33.76
N GLU A 185 49.29 53.09 -32.70
CA GLU A 185 50.00 54.37 -32.60
C GLU A 185 51.53 54.22 -32.63
N LEU A 186 52.08 53.20 -31.95
CA LEU A 186 53.51 52.90 -31.95
C LEU A 186 54.01 52.38 -33.30
N GLU A 187 53.21 51.57 -33.99
CA GLU A 187 53.50 51.09 -35.35
C GLU A 187 53.56 52.27 -36.32
N ILE A 188 52.54 53.13 -36.34
CA ILE A 188 52.50 54.38 -37.11
C ILE A 188 53.66 55.32 -36.76
N ALA A 189 54.10 55.37 -35.50
CA ALA A 189 55.29 56.14 -35.09
C ALA A 189 56.58 55.51 -35.61
N SER A 190 56.67 54.17 -35.64
CA SER A 190 57.81 53.43 -36.17
C SER A 190 57.94 53.56 -37.69
N GLU A 191 56.83 53.52 -38.44
CA GLU A 191 56.80 53.80 -39.88
C GLU A 191 57.29 55.21 -40.19
N LYS A 192 56.85 56.20 -39.41
CA LYS A 192 57.29 57.60 -39.54
C LYS A 192 58.79 57.75 -39.25
N ASN A 193 59.31 57.06 -38.25
CA ASN A 193 60.75 57.03 -37.98
C ASN A 193 61.52 56.38 -39.14
N GLN A 194 61.07 55.23 -39.66
CA GLN A 194 61.72 54.57 -40.81
C GLN A 194 61.72 55.45 -42.07
N GLU A 195 60.63 56.16 -42.37
CA GLU A 195 60.57 57.11 -43.49
C GLU A 195 61.45 58.36 -43.25
N LEU A 196 61.60 58.82 -42.00
CA LEU A 196 62.54 59.89 -41.65
C LEU A 196 64.01 59.44 -41.75
N GLU A 197 64.34 58.24 -41.29
CA GLU A 197 65.65 57.60 -41.46
C GLU A 197 65.98 57.41 -42.94
N ARG A 198 65.03 56.92 -43.74
CA ARG A 198 65.18 56.78 -45.19
C ARG A 198 65.43 58.13 -45.88
N ARG A 199 64.73 59.19 -45.47
CA ARG A 199 64.97 60.56 -45.97
C ARG A 199 66.34 61.10 -45.56
N LEU A 200 66.75 60.85 -44.31
CA LEU A 200 68.07 61.26 -43.81
C LEU A 200 69.18 60.51 -44.55
N GLN A 201 69.01 59.23 -44.83
CA GLN A 201 69.94 58.43 -45.63
C GLN A 201 70.06 58.94 -47.08
N VAL A 202 68.94 59.31 -47.72
CA VAL A 202 68.98 59.93 -49.06
C VAL A 202 69.69 61.29 -49.02
N ALA A 203 69.37 62.15 -48.05
CA ALA A 203 70.04 63.43 -47.87
C ALA A 203 71.54 63.29 -47.54
N ALA A 204 71.95 62.20 -46.87
CA ALA A 204 73.35 61.86 -46.67
C ALA A 204 74.03 61.45 -47.98
N SER A 205 73.42 60.59 -48.80
CA SER A 205 73.97 60.25 -50.12
C SER A 205 74.03 61.45 -51.08
N ASP A 206 73.05 62.36 -51.02
CA ASP A 206 73.06 63.60 -51.80
C ASP A 206 74.20 64.53 -51.35
N ARG A 207 74.38 64.69 -50.02
CA ARG A 207 75.52 65.43 -49.43
C ARG A 207 76.85 64.83 -49.87
N ASP A 208 76.99 63.51 -49.83
CA ASP A 208 78.25 62.83 -50.13
C ASP A 208 78.55 62.86 -51.64
N SER A 209 77.52 62.81 -52.49
CA SER A 209 77.67 63.07 -53.93
C SER A 209 78.06 64.52 -54.23
N ILE A 210 77.54 65.49 -53.48
CA ILE A 210 77.94 66.91 -53.57
C ILE A 210 79.37 67.13 -53.07
N ALA A 211 79.79 66.40 -52.02
CA ALA A 211 81.16 66.43 -51.51
C ALA A 211 82.16 65.91 -52.56
N LEU A 212 81.87 64.77 -53.19
CA LEU A 212 82.68 64.23 -54.30
C LEU A 212 82.74 65.21 -55.49
N ALA A 213 81.61 65.82 -55.87
CA ALA A 213 81.60 66.84 -56.94
C ALA A 213 82.38 68.12 -56.57
N LEU A 214 82.45 68.46 -55.27
CA LEU A 214 83.26 69.57 -54.76
C LEU A 214 84.75 69.21 -54.73
N GLU A 215 85.11 67.96 -54.43
CA GLU A 215 86.48 67.44 -54.53
C GLU A 215 86.96 67.44 -56.00
N GLU A 216 86.16 66.90 -56.94
CA GLU A 216 86.45 66.97 -58.39
C GLU A 216 86.61 68.42 -58.88
N ALA A 217 85.76 69.34 -58.41
CA ALA A 217 85.88 70.76 -58.72
C ALA A 217 87.14 71.40 -58.11
N SER A 218 87.53 70.98 -56.91
CA SER A 218 88.72 71.47 -56.21
C SER A 218 90.01 70.97 -56.86
N ASP A 219 90.08 69.70 -57.26
CA ASP A 219 91.17 69.14 -58.06
C ASP A 219 91.27 69.83 -59.43
N ARG A 220 90.13 70.14 -60.06
CA ARG A 220 90.09 70.90 -61.31
C ARG A 220 90.60 72.34 -61.12
N ILE A 221 90.28 72.98 -60.00
CA ILE A 221 90.85 74.29 -59.63
C ILE A 221 92.36 74.15 -59.40
N LEU A 222 92.82 73.16 -58.63
CA LEU A 222 94.24 72.91 -58.35
C LEU A 222 95.04 72.67 -59.63
N MET A 223 94.48 71.92 -60.59
CA MET A 223 95.07 71.70 -61.91
C MET A 223 95.12 72.98 -62.77
N LEU A 224 94.08 73.83 -62.69
CA LEU A 224 94.08 75.14 -63.37
C LEU A 224 95.07 76.13 -62.72
N GLU A 225 95.15 76.18 -61.39
CA GLU A 225 96.17 76.96 -60.68
C GLU A 225 97.58 76.45 -60.97
N ARG A 226 97.78 75.12 -61.02
CA ARG A 226 99.06 74.53 -61.40
C ARG A 226 99.43 74.92 -62.82
N HIS A 227 98.51 74.83 -63.77
CA HIS A 227 98.73 75.30 -65.14
C HIS A 227 99.05 76.81 -65.16
N ALA A 228 98.35 77.64 -64.37
CA ALA A 228 98.66 79.07 -64.24
C ALA A 228 100.10 79.29 -63.70
N ARG A 229 100.48 78.62 -62.60
CA ARG A 229 101.84 78.63 -62.04
C ARG A 229 102.89 78.14 -63.05
N GLU A 230 102.57 77.16 -63.88
CA GLU A 230 103.45 76.66 -64.94
C GLU A 230 103.60 77.68 -66.10
N GLN A 231 102.54 78.44 -66.43
CA GLN A 231 102.64 79.56 -67.38
C GLN A 231 103.41 80.75 -66.78
N ASP A 232 103.16 81.12 -65.51
CA ASP A 232 103.94 82.13 -64.79
C ASP A 232 105.42 81.75 -64.69
N MET A 233 105.71 80.46 -64.45
CA MET A 233 107.08 79.94 -64.49
C MET A 233 107.71 80.02 -65.88
N ARG A 234 106.95 79.81 -66.98
CA ARG A 234 107.45 80.05 -68.35
C ARG A 234 107.73 81.53 -68.61
N TYR A 235 106.86 82.43 -68.14
CA TYR A 235 107.14 83.87 -68.20
C TYR A 235 108.38 84.26 -67.37
N GLN A 236 108.54 83.71 -66.16
CA GLN A 236 109.74 83.92 -65.34
C GLN A 236 111.01 83.29 -65.93
N GLN A 237 110.91 82.17 -66.65
CA GLN A 237 112.01 81.57 -67.40
C GLN A 237 112.42 82.49 -68.56
N SER A 238 111.46 82.95 -69.37
CA SER A 238 111.70 83.92 -70.46
C SER A 238 112.30 85.25 -69.95
N LEU A 239 111.92 85.70 -68.75
CA LEU A 239 112.54 86.85 -68.08
C LEU A 239 113.98 86.57 -67.59
N LYS A 240 114.28 85.35 -67.15
CA LYS A 240 115.63 84.94 -66.71
C LYS A 240 116.59 84.68 -67.87
N GLU A 241 116.09 84.28 -69.04
CA GLU A 241 116.87 84.07 -70.26
C GLU A 241 117.57 85.35 -70.78
N TYR A 242 117.13 86.54 -70.34
CA TYR A 242 117.80 87.81 -70.66
C TYR A 242 118.96 88.21 -69.72
N SER A 243 119.34 87.34 -68.76
CA SER A 243 120.50 87.55 -67.88
C SER A 243 121.54 86.43 -67.98
N LEU A 244 122.80 86.82 -68.23
CA LEU A 244 123.96 85.96 -68.56
C LEU A 244 124.47 85.09 -67.36
N PRO A 245 125.31 84.05 -67.59
CA PRO A 245 125.04 82.70 -67.03
C PRO A 245 126.24 82.04 -66.26
N GLN A 246 126.24 80.68 -66.21
CA GLN A 246 127.15 79.75 -65.48
C GLN A 246 126.68 79.51 -64.01
N GLU A 247 126.87 78.38 -63.32
CA GLU A 247 127.70 77.14 -63.47
C GLU A 247 126.81 75.87 -63.25
N LYS A 248 126.95 74.69 -63.90
CA LYS A 248 127.95 73.58 -63.84
C LYS A 248 127.94 72.66 -62.58
N LEU A 249 127.57 71.37 -62.76
CA LEU A 249 127.97 70.14 -61.98
C LEU A 249 127.42 70.01 -60.52
N SER A 250 127.33 68.86 -59.81
CA SER A 250 127.38 67.40 -60.12
C SER A 250 126.96 66.51 -58.90
N ILE A 251 126.24 65.38 -59.13
CA ILE A 251 126.25 63.98 -58.52
C ILE A 251 126.41 63.73 -56.97
N GLU A 252 125.86 62.58 -56.47
CA GLU A 252 126.14 61.84 -55.17
C GLU A 252 125.57 62.41 -53.83
N GLU A 253 125.35 61.68 -52.71
CA GLU A 253 124.97 60.26 -52.42
C GLU A 253 124.50 60.01 -50.93
N ARG A 254 123.62 59.00 -50.69
CA ARG A 254 123.52 58.02 -49.53
C ARG A 254 123.16 58.35 -48.03
N LEU A 255 122.71 57.26 -47.34
CA LEU A 255 122.60 56.95 -45.86
C LEU A 255 121.46 57.63 -45.04
N SER A 256 120.91 57.14 -43.88
CA SER A 256 120.96 55.90 -43.03
C SER A 256 119.97 56.02 -41.82
N ALA A 257 119.57 55.05 -40.96
CA ALA A 257 119.41 53.56 -40.95
C ALA A 257 118.78 53.09 -39.58
N GLY A 258 118.43 51.80 -39.40
CA GLY A 258 118.15 51.09 -38.10
C GLY A 258 116.70 50.62 -37.82
N GLU A 259 116.36 49.62 -36.97
CA GLU A 259 117.01 48.47 -36.26
C GLU A 259 115.93 47.80 -35.31
N GLU A 260 115.89 46.56 -34.73
CA GLU A 260 116.68 45.31 -34.49
C GLU A 260 115.69 44.05 -34.53
N ARG A 261 115.74 42.84 -33.87
CA ARG A 261 116.65 41.98 -33.03
C ARG A 261 116.15 40.49 -32.90
N SER A 262 117.04 39.52 -32.61
CA SER A 262 116.92 38.28 -31.72
C SER A 262 115.87 37.13 -31.93
N LEU A 263 116.07 35.85 -31.48
CA LEU A 263 117.08 34.78 -31.74
C LEU A 263 116.77 33.39 -31.04
N LEU A 264 117.21 32.24 -31.62
CA LEU A 264 117.43 30.86 -31.03
C LEU A 264 116.21 30.01 -30.52
N SER A 265 116.26 28.68 -30.24
CA SER A 265 116.99 27.45 -30.74
C SER A 265 116.55 26.14 -29.99
N GLU A 266 116.93 24.92 -30.47
CA GLU A 266 117.05 23.57 -29.81
C GLU A 266 116.10 22.38 -30.18
N MET A 267 116.63 21.13 -30.05
CA MET A 267 115.89 19.86 -29.82
C MET A 267 116.84 18.65 -29.54
N ASP A 268 116.54 17.77 -28.55
CA ASP A 268 116.71 16.29 -28.65
C ASP A 268 116.19 15.43 -27.44
N ILE A 269 115.39 14.39 -27.74
CA ILE A 269 115.24 13.05 -27.07
C ILE A 269 114.73 12.97 -25.60
N SER A 270 114.35 11.75 -25.12
CA SER A 270 113.21 11.49 -24.22
C SER A 270 113.31 10.29 -23.25
N GLU A 271 112.63 10.35 -22.08
CA GLU A 271 112.13 9.19 -21.29
C GLU A 271 110.87 9.56 -20.44
N PRO A 272 110.11 8.60 -19.86
CA PRO A 272 108.79 8.86 -19.25
C PRO A 272 108.81 9.33 -17.78
N THR A 273 107.71 9.91 -17.30
CA THR A 273 107.60 10.41 -15.91
C THR A 273 106.23 10.15 -15.26
N LEU A 274 106.23 10.14 -13.91
CA LEU A 274 105.09 10.05 -12.99
C LEU A 274 103.91 11.00 -13.30
N SER A 275 104.16 12.06 -14.07
CA SER A 275 103.17 13.01 -14.58
C SER A 275 101.93 12.36 -15.19
N GLN A 276 102.07 11.25 -15.93
CA GLN A 276 100.94 10.66 -16.67
C GLN A 276 99.89 10.00 -15.76
N GLU A 277 100.30 9.33 -14.68
CA GLU A 277 99.37 8.73 -13.71
C GLU A 277 98.67 9.80 -12.85
N CYS A 278 99.42 10.83 -12.42
CA CYS A 278 98.83 11.97 -11.73
C CYS A 278 97.78 12.69 -12.60
N MET A 279 97.98 12.72 -13.92
CA MET A 279 97.05 13.37 -14.86
C MET A 279 95.79 12.54 -15.13
N SER A 280 95.83 11.21 -15.03
CA SER A 280 94.62 10.36 -15.15
C SER A 280 93.76 10.46 -13.88
N VAL A 281 94.37 10.40 -12.69
CA VAL A 281 93.68 10.59 -11.40
C VAL A 281 93.07 12.00 -11.29
N TYR A 282 93.81 13.03 -11.71
CA TYR A 282 93.28 14.41 -11.78
C TYR A 282 92.06 14.53 -12.72
N ARG A 283 92.10 13.91 -13.91
CA ARG A 283 90.96 13.89 -14.84
C ARG A 283 89.74 13.16 -14.25
N GLN A 284 89.94 12.05 -13.54
CA GLN A 284 88.86 11.30 -12.89
C GLN A 284 88.23 12.10 -11.72
N LEU A 285 89.05 12.67 -10.83
CA LEU A 285 88.56 13.52 -9.73
C LEU A 285 87.80 14.74 -10.24
N ARG A 286 88.33 15.43 -11.26
CA ARG A 286 87.69 16.63 -11.84
C ARG A 286 86.37 16.29 -12.55
N SER A 287 86.25 15.10 -13.15
CA SER A 287 84.99 14.59 -13.69
C SER A 287 83.95 14.33 -12.58
N LEU A 288 84.36 13.73 -11.47
CA LEU A 288 83.50 13.49 -10.30
C LEU A 288 83.02 14.80 -9.65
N VAL A 289 83.91 15.80 -9.52
CA VAL A 289 83.56 17.15 -9.06
C VAL A 289 82.53 17.80 -9.98
N LEU A 290 82.68 17.70 -11.30
CA LEU A 290 81.68 18.20 -12.26
C LEU A 290 80.32 17.49 -12.11
N GLN A 291 80.31 16.16 -11.96
CA GLN A 291 79.08 15.39 -11.80
C GLN A 291 78.34 15.75 -10.51
N LEU A 292 79.04 15.81 -9.37
CA LEU A 292 78.46 16.24 -8.10
C LEU A 292 77.90 17.66 -8.17
N LYS A 293 78.61 18.58 -8.83
CA LYS A 293 78.18 19.98 -9.01
C LYS A 293 77.06 20.16 -10.04
N SER A 294 76.86 19.22 -10.97
CA SER A 294 75.67 19.18 -11.82
C SER A 294 74.43 18.61 -11.11
N HIS A 295 74.62 17.86 -10.03
CA HIS A 295 73.52 17.20 -9.30
C HIS A 295 72.93 18.06 -8.16
N SER A 296 73.47 19.26 -7.92
CA SER A 296 72.91 20.23 -6.96
C SER A 296 71.87 21.17 -7.56
N ASP A 297 71.94 21.44 -8.86
CA ASP A 297 71.30 22.61 -9.48
C ASP A 297 70.13 22.26 -10.42
N ASP A 298 69.99 21.00 -10.85
CA ASP A 298 68.97 20.60 -11.83
C ASP A 298 68.15 19.37 -11.38
N ASP A 299 66.91 19.63 -10.91
CA ASP A 299 65.88 18.61 -10.61
C ASP A 299 65.00 18.34 -11.86
N SER A 300 65.54 18.61 -13.06
CA SER A 300 64.87 18.44 -14.36
C SER A 300 65.48 17.26 -15.15
N GLY A 301 65.04 16.04 -14.81
CA GLY A 301 65.62 14.81 -15.35
C GLY A 301 65.32 14.58 -16.85
N LEU A 302 66.15 15.12 -17.76
CA LEU A 302 66.16 14.70 -19.18
C LEU A 302 67.43 15.02 -20.01
N HIS A 303 68.63 15.05 -19.42
CA HIS A 303 69.89 15.21 -20.20
C HIS A 303 70.96 14.14 -19.93
N SER A 304 70.97 13.13 -20.82
CA SER A 304 72.22 12.51 -21.27
C SER A 304 72.95 13.46 -22.23
N ASP A 305 74.20 13.11 -22.57
CA ASP A 305 74.99 13.65 -23.68
C ASP A 305 75.82 14.93 -23.38
N CYS A 306 76.52 14.94 -22.25
CA CYS A 306 77.68 15.83 -22.08
C CYS A 306 78.92 15.23 -22.77
N SER A 307 79.33 15.80 -23.92
CA SER A 307 80.35 15.23 -24.80
C SER A 307 81.77 15.38 -24.24
N THR A 308 82.54 14.27 -24.21
CA THR A 308 83.95 14.25 -23.77
C THR A 308 84.90 14.78 -24.85
N THR A 309 84.76 16.06 -25.23
CA THR A 309 85.51 16.69 -26.33
C THR A 309 85.99 18.09 -25.97
N SER A 310 87.23 18.40 -26.32
CA SER A 310 87.88 19.72 -26.18
C SER A 310 88.17 20.21 -24.75
N MET A 311 89.25 19.71 -24.16
CA MET A 311 90.17 20.57 -23.42
C MET A 311 91.61 20.19 -23.80
N GLU A 312 92.30 21.09 -24.49
CA GLU A 312 93.58 20.85 -25.16
C GLU A 312 94.77 20.75 -24.19
N ASP A 313 95.95 20.45 -24.74
CA ASP A 313 97.16 20.20 -23.98
C ASP A 313 97.58 21.38 -23.08
N SER A 314 97.89 21.05 -21.83
CA SER A 314 98.64 21.92 -20.92
C SER A 314 99.59 21.05 -20.11
N SER A 315 100.73 20.75 -20.75
CA SER A 315 101.79 19.86 -20.27
C SER A 315 102.59 20.47 -19.11
N ARG A 316 101.97 20.61 -17.94
CA ARG A 316 102.65 20.80 -16.65
C ARG A 316 101.72 20.46 -15.49
N PHE A 317 101.98 19.33 -14.83
CA PHE A 317 101.31 18.97 -13.58
C PHE A 317 101.92 19.79 -12.43
N ALA A 318 101.31 20.91 -12.06
CA ALA A 318 101.80 21.77 -10.98
C ALA A 318 101.45 21.18 -9.59
N PRO A 319 102.40 21.16 -8.63
CA PRO A 319 102.13 20.70 -7.27
C PRO A 319 101.18 21.69 -6.57
N GLY A 320 99.90 21.31 -6.51
CA GLY A 320 98.80 22.13 -6.01
C GLY A 320 97.47 21.76 -6.66
N MET A 321 97.46 21.49 -7.97
CA MET A 321 96.23 21.26 -8.77
C MET A 321 95.34 20.13 -8.22
N LEU A 322 95.94 19.04 -7.71
CA LEU A 322 95.20 17.92 -7.13
C LEU A 322 94.78 18.20 -5.67
N THR A 323 95.50 19.09 -4.98
CA THR A 323 95.11 19.61 -3.66
C THR A 323 93.94 20.57 -3.77
N GLU A 324 93.91 21.43 -4.79
CA GLU A 324 92.78 22.33 -5.10
C GLU A 324 91.52 21.52 -5.42
N VAL A 325 91.58 20.56 -6.35
CA VAL A 325 90.41 19.71 -6.68
C VAL A 325 89.97 18.85 -5.47
N ALA A 326 90.90 18.44 -4.59
CA ALA A 326 90.54 17.78 -3.33
C ALA A 326 89.90 18.74 -2.32
N GLN A 327 90.31 20.01 -2.29
CA GLN A 327 89.69 21.06 -1.46
C GLN A 327 88.32 21.48 -2.01
N GLU A 328 88.13 21.54 -3.33
CA GLU A 328 86.82 21.73 -3.96
C GLU A 328 85.89 20.55 -3.66
N LEU A 329 86.38 19.31 -3.73
CA LEU A 329 85.59 18.12 -3.38
C LEU A 329 85.21 18.11 -1.88
N VAL A 330 86.15 18.44 -0.99
CA VAL A 330 85.87 18.56 0.46
C VAL A 330 84.93 19.73 0.74
N GLY A 331 85.05 20.85 0.02
CA GLY A 331 84.12 21.98 0.06
C GLY A 331 82.71 21.52 -0.32
N LEU A 332 82.53 20.94 -1.51
CA LEU A 332 81.24 20.42 -1.98
C LEU A 332 80.63 19.38 -1.02
N VAL A 333 81.44 18.56 -0.34
CA VAL A 333 80.97 17.62 0.68
C VAL A 333 80.53 18.32 1.97
N LEU A 334 81.21 19.39 2.39
CA LEU A 334 80.80 20.23 3.53
C LEU A 334 79.59 21.12 3.21
N ASP A 335 79.47 21.56 1.96
CA ASP A 335 78.32 22.29 1.40
C ASP A 335 77.11 21.38 1.11
N THR A 336 77.23 20.04 1.31
CA THR A 336 76.03 19.20 1.40
C THR A 336 75.31 19.50 2.72
N ASP A 337 74.35 20.43 2.67
CA ASP A 337 73.54 20.88 3.80
C ASP A 337 72.83 19.70 4.52
N VAL A 338 73.52 19.05 5.46
CA VAL A 338 72.94 17.97 6.30
C VAL A 338 71.73 18.51 7.06
N VAL A 339 71.75 19.78 7.46
CA VAL A 339 70.60 20.49 8.08
C VAL A 339 69.39 20.50 7.14
N ARG A 340 69.55 20.92 5.87
CA ARG A 340 68.48 20.95 4.86
C ARG A 340 67.94 19.56 4.54
N ILE A 341 68.79 18.52 4.60
CA ILE A 341 68.37 17.12 4.43
C ILE A 341 67.57 16.66 5.65
N LEU A 342 68.01 16.98 6.87
CA LEU A 342 67.28 16.69 8.11
C LEU A 342 65.93 17.41 8.16
N GLU A 343 65.86 18.69 7.80
CA GLU A 343 64.61 19.47 7.71
C GLU A 343 63.59 18.84 6.74
N ARG A 344 64.05 18.42 5.55
CA ARG A 344 63.22 17.69 4.57
C ARG A 344 62.73 16.34 5.13
N LEU A 345 63.58 15.61 5.86
CA LEU A 345 63.24 14.33 6.46
C LEU A 345 62.25 14.50 7.63
N GLU A 346 62.42 15.53 8.46
CA GLU A 346 61.47 15.91 9.50
C GLU A 346 60.13 16.40 8.95
N GLN A 347 60.14 17.09 7.80
CA GLN A 347 58.91 17.47 7.11
C GLN A 347 58.18 16.23 6.56
N ALA A 348 58.87 15.34 5.83
CA ALA A 348 58.28 14.09 5.35
C ALA A 348 57.73 13.23 6.51
N ARG A 349 58.43 13.21 7.65
CA ARG A 349 57.95 12.54 8.88
C ARG A 349 56.67 13.18 9.45
N ARG A 350 56.56 14.51 9.43
CA ARG A 350 55.33 15.23 9.83
C ARG A 350 54.17 14.92 8.89
N GLU A 351 54.40 14.95 7.58
CA GLU A 351 53.41 14.62 6.55
C GLU A 351 52.91 13.17 6.66
N ILE A 352 53.79 12.21 6.98
CA ILE A 352 53.41 10.82 7.29
C ILE A 352 52.56 10.75 8.56
N GLN A 353 52.94 11.45 9.63
CA GLN A 353 52.14 11.44 10.87
C GLN A 353 50.74 12.05 10.66
N GLU A 354 50.63 13.15 9.90
CA GLU A 354 49.33 13.73 9.53
C GLU A 354 48.48 12.77 8.68
N ARG A 355 49.11 12.02 7.76
CA ARG A 355 48.44 10.95 6.99
C ARG A 355 47.92 9.84 7.91
N ASP A 356 48.72 9.37 8.86
CA ASP A 356 48.33 8.31 9.79
C ASP A 356 47.18 8.73 10.72
N GLU A 357 47.22 9.96 11.24
CA GLU A 357 46.12 10.51 12.03
C GLU A 357 44.84 10.70 11.20
N GLU A 358 44.95 11.04 9.92
CA GLU A 358 43.80 11.15 9.01
C GLU A 358 43.26 9.77 8.60
N LEU A 359 44.12 8.76 8.48
CA LEU A 359 43.74 7.35 8.28
C LEU A 359 43.02 6.80 9.51
N ALA A 360 43.52 7.07 10.73
CA ALA A 360 42.82 6.72 11.97
C ALA A 360 41.41 7.37 12.00
N ARG A 361 41.33 8.67 11.72
CA ARG A 361 40.06 9.41 11.60
C ARG A 361 39.16 8.92 10.45
N ARG A 362 39.67 8.19 9.45
CA ARG A 362 38.84 7.51 8.43
C ARG A 362 38.36 6.14 8.92
N SER A 363 39.23 5.37 9.56
CA SER A 363 38.94 4.04 10.12
C SER A 363 37.86 4.10 11.21
N GLU A 364 37.91 5.10 12.09
CA GLU A 364 36.88 5.35 13.11
C GLU A 364 35.51 5.62 12.48
N ARG A 365 35.45 6.51 11.47
CA ARG A 365 34.21 6.79 10.71
C ARG A 365 33.70 5.58 9.92
N LEU A 366 34.58 4.73 9.40
CA LEU A 366 34.18 3.46 8.79
C LEU A 366 33.59 2.49 9.83
N MET A 367 34.17 2.42 11.03
CA MET A 367 33.64 1.61 12.13
C MET A 367 32.27 2.11 12.60
N GLU A 368 32.08 3.43 12.73
CA GLU A 368 30.77 4.05 13.00
C GLU A 368 29.73 3.73 11.92
N LEU A 369 30.09 3.83 10.65
CA LEU A 369 29.16 3.53 9.55
C LEU A 369 28.82 2.05 9.50
N ASN A 370 29.77 1.17 9.81
CA ASN A 370 29.56 -0.28 9.86
C ASN A 370 28.66 -0.70 11.03
N THR A 371 28.80 -0.08 12.22
CA THR A 371 27.87 -0.35 13.33
C THR A 371 26.47 0.20 13.06
N LYS A 372 26.36 1.40 12.45
CA LYS A 372 25.06 1.96 12.00
C LYS A 372 24.40 1.05 10.96
N ALA A 373 25.14 0.56 9.97
CA ALA A 373 24.63 -0.39 8.97
C ALA A 373 24.11 -1.69 9.62
N SER A 374 24.90 -2.31 10.51
CA SER A 374 24.52 -3.53 11.21
C SER A 374 23.27 -3.36 12.10
N VAL A 375 23.09 -2.19 12.73
CA VAL A 375 21.84 -1.88 13.45
C VAL A 375 20.65 -1.79 12.48
N CYS A 376 20.78 -1.06 11.36
CA CYS A 376 19.72 -0.97 10.36
C CYS A 376 19.37 -2.32 9.71
N GLU A 377 20.34 -3.23 9.54
CA GLU A 377 20.10 -4.60 9.07
C GLU A 377 19.25 -5.41 10.06
N VAL A 378 19.54 -5.31 11.36
CA VAL A 378 18.76 -5.98 12.42
C VAL A 378 17.36 -5.37 12.56
N GLU A 379 17.24 -4.04 12.49
CA GLU A 379 15.94 -3.34 12.49
C GLU A 379 15.09 -3.81 11.29
N LEU A 380 15.66 -3.82 10.08
CA LEU A 380 15.01 -4.29 8.86
C LEU A 380 14.57 -5.76 8.96
N ALA A 381 15.44 -6.65 9.46
CA ALA A 381 15.09 -8.04 9.69
C ALA A 381 13.90 -8.18 10.66
N SER A 382 13.93 -7.44 11.78
CA SER A 382 12.85 -7.45 12.77
C SER A 382 11.52 -6.94 12.22
N ALA A 383 11.55 -5.97 11.31
CA ALA A 383 10.37 -5.41 10.64
C ALA A 383 9.80 -6.38 9.59
N LEU A 384 10.66 -7.10 8.86
CA LEU A 384 10.26 -8.15 7.93
C LEU A 384 9.59 -9.32 8.67
N GLU A 385 10.15 -9.79 9.79
CA GLU A 385 9.48 -10.81 10.62
C GLU A 385 8.13 -10.34 11.16
N GLN A 386 8.01 -9.07 11.59
CA GLN A 386 6.74 -8.51 12.07
C GLN A 386 5.68 -8.48 10.97
N ARG A 387 6.07 -8.07 9.74
CA ARG A 387 5.21 -8.15 8.55
C ARG A 387 4.78 -9.59 8.29
N ASP A 388 5.69 -10.54 8.32
CA ASP A 388 5.41 -11.93 7.94
C ASP A 388 4.56 -12.65 8.98
N ARG A 389 4.75 -12.35 10.28
CA ARG A 389 3.82 -12.74 11.35
C ARG A 389 2.42 -12.17 11.13
N ALA A 390 2.29 -10.86 10.89
CA ALA A 390 1.00 -10.22 10.66
C ALA A 390 0.30 -10.71 9.37
N MET A 391 1.04 -11.08 8.33
CA MET A 391 0.52 -11.71 7.12
C MET A 391 -0.02 -13.13 7.39
N HIS A 392 0.66 -13.91 8.23
CA HIS A 392 0.19 -15.24 8.64
C HIS A 392 -1.07 -15.14 9.51
N ASP A 393 -1.07 -14.26 10.52
CA ASP A 393 -2.23 -14.01 11.39
C ASP A 393 -3.46 -13.57 10.58
N ALA A 394 -3.26 -12.70 9.57
CA ALA A 394 -4.33 -12.25 8.67
C ALA A 394 -4.83 -13.36 7.74
N SER A 395 -3.93 -14.20 7.20
CA SER A 395 -4.27 -15.38 6.40
C SER A 395 -5.12 -16.35 7.20
N ASP A 396 -4.68 -16.73 8.39
CA ASP A 396 -5.33 -17.72 9.24
C ASP A 396 -6.67 -17.21 9.76
N SER A 397 -6.77 -15.90 10.07
CA SER A 397 -8.04 -15.25 10.41
C SER A 397 -9.02 -15.22 9.22
N SER A 398 -8.54 -15.05 7.99
CA SER A 398 -9.39 -15.13 6.79
C SER A 398 -9.89 -16.56 6.56
N LEU A 399 -9.00 -17.56 6.63
CA LEU A 399 -9.35 -18.97 6.48
C LEU A 399 -10.37 -19.43 7.52
N ALA A 400 -10.21 -19.02 8.78
CA ALA A 400 -11.17 -19.29 9.85
C ALA A 400 -12.54 -18.64 9.60
N GLN A 401 -12.58 -17.44 9.01
CA GLN A 401 -13.84 -16.78 8.62
C GLN A 401 -14.51 -17.48 7.44
N ASP A 402 -13.74 -17.85 6.41
CA ASP A 402 -14.26 -18.60 5.25
C ASP A 402 -14.80 -19.98 5.66
N GLU A 403 -14.15 -20.70 6.59
CA GLU A 403 -14.68 -21.94 7.15
C GLU A 403 -16.02 -21.75 7.88
N VAL A 404 -16.16 -20.69 8.68
CA VAL A 404 -17.41 -20.38 9.39
C VAL A 404 -18.51 -20.00 8.40
N VAL A 405 -18.19 -19.23 7.35
CA VAL A 405 -19.13 -18.88 6.27
C VAL A 405 -19.52 -20.12 5.45
N ALA A 406 -18.61 -21.06 5.21
CA ALA A 406 -18.91 -22.31 4.53
C ALA A 406 -19.88 -23.18 5.35
N LYS A 407 -19.60 -23.41 6.64
CA LYS A 407 -20.46 -24.16 7.57
C LYS A 407 -21.85 -23.52 7.68
N ALA A 408 -21.94 -22.20 7.84
CA ALA A 408 -23.21 -21.47 7.88
C ALA A 408 -24.00 -21.54 6.55
N ARG A 409 -23.32 -21.67 5.40
CA ARG A 409 -23.98 -21.91 4.10
C ARG A 409 -24.53 -23.33 4.01
N GLU A 410 -23.78 -24.33 4.48
CA GLU A 410 -24.19 -25.73 4.51
C GLU A 410 -25.40 -25.95 5.44
N ASP A 411 -25.36 -25.43 6.67
CA ASP A 411 -26.50 -25.48 7.62
C ASP A 411 -27.76 -24.87 7.02
N ARG A 412 -27.63 -23.72 6.35
CA ARG A 412 -28.73 -23.06 5.62
C ARG A 412 -29.28 -23.94 4.50
N ASP A 413 -28.43 -24.57 3.69
CA ASP A 413 -28.89 -25.43 2.60
C ASP A 413 -29.53 -26.73 3.10
N ILE A 414 -29.01 -27.33 4.19
CA ILE A 414 -29.65 -28.45 4.90
C ILE A 414 -31.02 -28.04 5.44
N ALA A 415 -31.14 -26.85 6.04
CA ALA A 415 -32.41 -26.33 6.53
C ALA A 415 -33.42 -26.07 5.39
N VAL A 416 -32.95 -25.53 4.26
CA VAL A 416 -33.77 -25.33 3.04
C VAL A 416 -34.24 -26.67 2.46
N GLN A 417 -33.37 -27.68 2.36
CA GLN A 417 -33.75 -29.03 1.91
C GLN A 417 -34.81 -29.67 2.83
N ARG A 418 -34.64 -29.54 4.16
CA ARG A 418 -35.64 -30.00 5.14
C ARG A 418 -36.98 -29.27 4.95
N ARG A 419 -36.96 -27.95 4.73
CA ARG A 419 -38.18 -27.15 4.48
C ARG A 419 -38.90 -27.59 3.20
N ILE A 420 -38.17 -27.72 2.09
CA ILE A 420 -38.71 -28.18 0.80
C ILE A 420 -39.32 -29.58 0.92
N LYS A 421 -38.67 -30.50 1.66
CA LYS A 421 -39.22 -31.84 1.91
C LYS A 421 -40.59 -31.77 2.63
N VAL A 422 -40.69 -30.98 3.69
CA VAL A 422 -41.94 -30.81 4.45
C VAL A 422 -43.01 -30.08 3.62
N GLU A 423 -42.63 -29.08 2.81
CA GLU A 423 -43.53 -28.42 1.84
C GLU A 423 -44.12 -29.42 0.83
N VAL A 424 -43.32 -30.36 0.33
CA VAL A 424 -43.77 -31.44 -0.59
C VAL A 424 -44.65 -32.46 0.12
N GLU A 425 -44.37 -32.83 1.37
CA GLU A 425 -45.20 -33.74 2.17
C GLU A 425 -46.55 -33.11 2.56
N LEU A 426 -46.56 -31.80 2.85
CA LEU A 426 -47.78 -31.01 3.05
C LEU A 426 -48.60 -30.88 1.75
N ALA A 427 -47.95 -30.73 0.59
CA ALA A 427 -48.64 -30.71 -0.70
C ALA A 427 -49.31 -32.06 -1.03
N LYS A 428 -48.64 -33.18 -0.74
CA LYS A 428 -49.21 -34.54 -0.93
C LYS A 428 -50.44 -34.77 -0.05
N THR A 429 -50.31 -34.55 1.26
CA THR A 429 -51.42 -34.73 2.21
C THR A 429 -52.60 -33.81 1.90
N ARG A 430 -52.37 -32.61 1.35
CA ARG A 430 -53.44 -31.75 0.84
C ARG A 430 -54.14 -32.32 -0.41
N VAL A 431 -53.42 -32.94 -1.33
CA VAL A 431 -54.00 -33.63 -2.50
C VAL A 431 -54.80 -34.87 -2.06
N GLU A 432 -54.26 -35.66 -1.13
CA GLU A 432 -54.93 -36.83 -0.54
C GLU A 432 -56.25 -36.41 0.15
N LEU A 433 -56.25 -35.32 0.92
CA LEU A 433 -57.46 -34.74 1.51
C LEU A 433 -58.49 -34.32 0.45
N MET A 434 -58.04 -33.69 -0.64
CA MET A 434 -58.93 -33.28 -1.74
C MET A 434 -59.53 -34.47 -2.49
N GLN A 435 -58.75 -35.56 -2.68
CA GLN A 435 -59.24 -36.81 -3.27
C GLN A 435 -60.27 -37.50 -2.36
N ALA A 436 -59.98 -37.62 -1.06
CA ALA A 436 -60.91 -38.19 -0.09
C ALA A 436 -62.22 -37.38 0.02
N ASN A 437 -62.15 -36.04 -0.10
CA ASN A 437 -63.34 -35.19 -0.11
C ASN A 437 -64.15 -35.33 -1.41
N SER A 438 -63.51 -35.55 -2.57
CA SER A 438 -64.21 -35.88 -3.82
C SER A 438 -64.97 -37.20 -3.69
N GLN A 439 -64.31 -38.25 -3.21
CA GLN A 439 -64.92 -39.57 -2.98
C GLN A 439 -66.07 -39.49 -1.96
N LEU A 440 -65.94 -38.67 -0.92
CA LEU A 440 -67.03 -38.42 0.03
C LEU A 440 -68.21 -37.70 -0.64
N LEU A 441 -67.96 -36.68 -1.46
CA LEU A 441 -69.00 -35.98 -2.22
C LEU A 441 -69.73 -36.92 -3.18
N GLU A 442 -68.98 -37.76 -3.91
CA GLU A 442 -69.51 -38.77 -4.85
C GLU A 442 -70.38 -39.82 -4.12
N THR A 443 -69.93 -40.34 -2.98
CA THR A 443 -70.73 -41.29 -2.18
C THR A 443 -71.96 -40.65 -1.53
N VAL A 444 -71.90 -39.36 -1.17
CA VAL A 444 -73.07 -38.59 -0.71
C VAL A 444 -74.06 -38.37 -1.86
N GLN A 445 -73.60 -38.06 -3.06
CA GLN A 445 -74.45 -37.94 -4.26
C GLN A 445 -75.16 -39.26 -4.57
N GLN A 446 -74.41 -40.36 -4.66
CA GLN A 446 -74.97 -41.71 -4.86
C GLN A 446 -75.98 -42.09 -3.77
N LYS A 447 -75.74 -41.73 -2.51
CA LYS A 447 -76.70 -41.95 -1.42
C LYS A 447 -77.97 -41.11 -1.58
N VAL A 448 -77.87 -39.86 -2.04
CA VAL A 448 -79.03 -39.00 -2.30
C VAL A 448 -79.84 -39.53 -3.49
N GLU A 449 -79.19 -39.95 -4.57
CA GLU A 449 -79.83 -40.58 -5.73
C GLU A 449 -80.58 -41.86 -5.32
N LEU A 450 -79.97 -42.72 -4.49
CA LEU A 450 -80.63 -43.92 -3.96
C LEU A 450 -81.79 -43.58 -3.00
N SER A 451 -81.70 -42.49 -2.22
CA SER A 451 -82.83 -42.02 -1.39
C SER A 451 -84.00 -41.56 -2.27
N GLN A 452 -83.73 -40.75 -3.30
CA GLN A 452 -84.74 -40.29 -4.26
C GLN A 452 -85.38 -41.46 -5.01
N GLN A 453 -84.61 -42.48 -5.39
CA GLN A 453 -85.15 -43.71 -5.98
C GLN A 453 -86.05 -44.47 -4.99
N LEU A 454 -85.67 -44.58 -3.72
CA LEU A 454 -86.50 -45.21 -2.69
C LEU A 454 -87.79 -44.40 -2.41
N GLU A 455 -87.71 -43.08 -2.41
CA GLU A 455 -88.86 -42.18 -2.27
C GLU A 455 -89.82 -42.30 -3.46
N GLN A 456 -89.31 -42.40 -4.70
CA GLN A 456 -90.12 -42.68 -5.89
C GLN A 456 -90.77 -44.07 -5.81
N TRP A 457 -90.02 -45.12 -5.47
CA TRP A 457 -90.58 -46.47 -5.30
C TRP A 457 -91.63 -46.54 -4.18
N GLN A 458 -91.49 -45.71 -3.13
CA GLN A 458 -92.54 -45.55 -2.13
C GLN A 458 -93.77 -44.86 -2.71
N MET A 459 -93.61 -43.79 -3.51
CA MET A 459 -94.71 -43.12 -4.20
C MET A 459 -95.48 -44.11 -5.09
N ASP A 460 -94.78 -44.80 -5.99
CA ASP A 460 -95.34 -45.79 -6.93
C ASP A 460 -96.09 -46.91 -6.19
N MET A 461 -95.55 -47.39 -5.07
CA MET A 461 -96.20 -48.40 -4.23
C MET A 461 -97.44 -47.86 -3.49
N HIS A 462 -97.46 -46.60 -3.07
CA HIS A 462 -98.68 -45.99 -2.50
C HIS A 462 -99.73 -45.78 -3.60
N GLU A 463 -99.36 -45.32 -4.79
CA GLU A 463 -100.29 -45.22 -5.93
C GLU A 463 -100.89 -46.57 -6.31
N LEU A 464 -100.08 -47.63 -6.39
CA LEU A 464 -100.57 -49.00 -6.63
C LEU A 464 -101.49 -49.53 -5.52
N LEU A 465 -101.27 -49.14 -4.26
CA LEU A 465 -102.17 -49.48 -3.15
C LEU A 465 -103.48 -48.70 -3.23
N ASP A 466 -103.42 -47.41 -3.57
CA ASP A 466 -104.58 -46.53 -3.78
C ASP A 466 -105.40 -46.96 -4.99
N GLU A 467 -104.76 -47.37 -6.09
CA GLU A 467 -105.43 -48.01 -7.22
C GLU A 467 -106.07 -49.33 -6.83
N GLN A 468 -105.41 -50.17 -6.04
CA GLN A 468 -106.03 -51.40 -5.53
C GLN A 468 -107.22 -51.12 -4.61
N LEU A 469 -107.18 -50.05 -3.80
CA LEU A 469 -108.29 -49.63 -2.95
C LEU A 469 -109.44 -49.06 -3.79
N LYS A 470 -109.18 -48.14 -4.72
CA LYS A 470 -110.15 -47.61 -5.69
C LYS A 470 -110.79 -48.73 -6.52
N ASN A 471 -110.00 -49.70 -6.99
CA ASN A 471 -110.50 -50.86 -7.71
C ASN A 471 -111.33 -51.79 -6.81
N LYS A 472 -110.97 -51.99 -5.53
CA LYS A 472 -111.79 -52.77 -4.58
C LYS A 472 -113.12 -52.07 -4.28
N LEU A 473 -113.11 -50.76 -4.05
CA LEU A 473 -114.29 -49.94 -3.81
C LEU A 473 -115.20 -49.91 -5.05
N SER A 474 -114.65 -49.64 -6.24
CA SER A 474 -115.38 -49.72 -7.52
C SER A 474 -116.01 -51.10 -7.75
N ASN A 475 -115.28 -52.20 -7.51
CA ASN A 475 -115.84 -53.55 -7.58
C ASN A 475 -116.91 -53.85 -6.50
N GLN A 476 -116.92 -53.12 -5.38
CA GLN A 476 -118.01 -53.19 -4.39
C GLN A 476 -119.21 -52.34 -4.82
N GLU A 477 -119.01 -51.12 -5.32
CA GLU A 477 -120.09 -50.27 -5.86
C GLU A 477 -120.78 -50.92 -7.07
N ILE A 478 -120.03 -51.54 -7.98
CA ILE A 478 -120.56 -52.31 -9.10
C ILE A 478 -121.40 -53.50 -8.60
N LYS A 479 -120.99 -54.16 -7.51
CA LYS A 479 -121.80 -55.19 -6.84
C LYS A 479 -123.06 -54.63 -6.17
N MET A 480 -123.06 -53.38 -5.72
CA MET A 480 -124.20 -52.74 -5.06
C MET A 480 -125.19 -52.07 -6.04
N LYS A 481 -124.78 -51.81 -7.30
CA LYS A 481 -125.62 -51.17 -8.34
C LYS A 481 -126.41 -52.13 -9.24
N MET A 482 -126.32 -53.44 -9.01
CA MET A 482 -127.01 -54.47 -9.82
C MET A 482 -128.31 -54.95 -9.16
N PRO A 483 -129.48 -54.83 -9.82
CA PRO A 483 -130.71 -55.49 -9.40
C PRO A 483 -130.66 -57.03 -9.60
N SER A 484 -131.43 -57.77 -8.80
CA SER A 484 -131.72 -59.20 -8.98
C SER A 484 -132.66 -59.41 -10.18
N GLU A 485 -132.37 -60.25 -11.19
CA GLU A 485 -132.52 -61.73 -11.29
C GLU A 485 -132.31 -62.14 -12.78
N PRO A 486 -132.37 -63.41 -13.25
CA PRO A 486 -131.86 -64.70 -12.70
C PRO A 486 -131.23 -65.64 -13.80
N VAL A 487 -131.03 -66.93 -13.48
CA VAL A 487 -130.95 -68.12 -14.40
C VAL A 487 -129.68 -68.40 -15.28
N ALA A 488 -128.88 -69.38 -14.82
CA ALA A 488 -128.33 -70.57 -15.54
C ALA A 488 -127.34 -70.45 -16.74
N PRO A 489 -126.74 -71.57 -17.26
CA PRO A 489 -126.12 -72.76 -16.63
C PRO A 489 -124.63 -73.00 -17.10
N PRO A 490 -123.92 -74.10 -16.76
CA PRO A 490 -122.44 -74.10 -16.75
C PRO A 490 -121.73 -74.63 -18.02
N ARG A 491 -120.46 -74.24 -18.20
CA ARG A 491 -119.45 -74.97 -19.03
C ARG A 491 -118.13 -75.18 -18.27
N ARG A 492 -117.31 -76.11 -18.75
CA ARG A 492 -116.27 -76.82 -17.96
C ARG A 492 -114.82 -76.37 -18.27
N ARG A 493 -114.00 -76.37 -17.20
CA ARG A 493 -112.56 -76.75 -17.09
C ARG A 493 -111.62 -76.54 -18.29
N LEU A 494 -110.49 -75.86 -18.03
CA LEU A 494 -109.10 -76.38 -17.95
C LEU A 494 -108.18 -75.14 -17.73
N LEU A 495 -107.40 -74.99 -16.64
CA LEU A 495 -106.19 -75.71 -16.21
C LEU A 495 -105.05 -75.76 -17.25
N LEU A 496 -104.07 -74.87 -17.07
CA LEU A 496 -102.59 -74.94 -17.28
C LEU A 496 -102.14 -73.47 -17.52
N ARG A 497 -101.30 -72.80 -16.70
CA ARG A 497 -100.03 -73.11 -16.01
C ARG A 497 -98.82 -73.01 -16.96
N PHE A 498 -97.70 -72.57 -16.38
CA PHE A 498 -96.38 -72.30 -16.98
C PHE A 498 -96.29 -70.99 -17.78
N PHE A 499 -95.15 -70.32 -17.90
CA PHE A 499 -93.95 -70.03 -17.07
C PHE A 499 -92.97 -69.32 -18.03
N ASN A 500 -91.94 -68.68 -17.49
CA ASN A 500 -90.92 -67.89 -18.20
C ASN A 500 -91.43 -66.53 -18.71
N ARG A 501 -90.63 -65.46 -18.64
CA ARG A 501 -89.19 -65.41 -18.32
C ARG A 501 -88.89 -64.35 -17.26
#